data_AF-A0A0P0MFI1-F1
#
_entry.id   AF-A0A0P0MFI1-F1
#
_cell.length_a   1.000
_cell.length_b   1.000
_cell.length_c   1.000
_cell.angle_alpha   90.00
_cell.angle_beta   90.00
_cell.angle_gamma   90.00
#
_symmetry.space_group_name_H-M   'P 1'
#
loop_
_entity.id
_entity.type
_entity.pdbx_description
1 polymer ?
#
loop_
_entity_poly.entity_id
_entity_poly.type
_entity_poly.pdbx_seq_one_letter_code
_entity_poly.pdbx_strand_id
1 'polypeptide(L)'
;MVVVIFAALPLVSLKGEHVVFDSLDAFLPAWVRKIQQALIHIVSAALLIGLAYLMWKTGGEFAITGETTAQLKITKAPFIQGMGLLCGLTGLVHLVKAFLPIDENASEGGTV
;
A
#
# COMPACT_ATOMS: atom_id res chain seq x y z
N MET A 1 3.95 9.19 -15.07
CA MET A 1 4.46 9.10 -13.68
C MET A 1 3.54 8.28 -12.78
N VAL A 2 2.22 8.56 -12.76
CA VAL A 2 1.26 7.90 -11.87
C VAL A 2 1.26 6.37 -11.94
N VAL A 3 1.15 5.77 -13.14
CA VAL A 3 1.13 4.30 -13.29
C VAL A 3 2.37 3.63 -12.69
N VAL A 4 3.54 4.25 -12.85
CA VAL A 4 4.82 3.72 -12.33
C VAL A 4 4.83 3.70 -10.81
N ILE A 5 4.31 4.76 -10.17
CA ILE A 5 4.23 4.86 -8.71
C ILE A 5 3.35 3.75 -8.15
N PHE A 6 2.13 3.60 -8.67
CA PHE A 6 1.19 2.59 -8.17
C PHE A 6 1.65 1.16 -8.48
N ALA A 7 2.38 0.94 -9.58
CA ALA A 7 2.99 -0.35 -9.88
C ALA A 7 4.13 -0.71 -8.91
N ALA A 8 4.85 0.29 -8.39
CA ALA A 8 5.92 0.09 -7.41
C ALA A 8 5.38 -0.24 -6.00
N LEU A 9 4.23 0.31 -5.61
CA LEU A 9 3.63 0.10 -4.27
C LEU A 9 3.55 -1.38 -3.82
N PRO A 10 3.01 -2.32 -4.62
CA PRO A 10 2.96 -3.73 -4.20
C PRO A 10 4.34 -4.36 -4.11
N LEU A 11 5.27 -4.00 -5.01
CA LEU A 11 6.63 -4.54 -5.04
C LEU A 11 7.46 -4.09 -3.82
N VAL A 12 7.45 -2.79 -3.51
CA VAL A 12 8.12 -2.19 -2.34
C VAL A 12 7.51 -2.76 -1.06
N SER A 13 6.19 -2.91 -1.01
CA SER A 13 5.49 -3.46 0.17
C SER A 13 5.77 -4.93 0.39
N LEU A 14 5.91 -5.73 -0.68
CA LEU A 14 6.35 -7.12 -0.57
C LEU A 14 7.75 -7.22 0.00
N LYS A 15 8.68 -6.40 -0.50
CA LYS A 15 10.07 -6.36 -0.04
C LYS A 15 10.26 -5.74 1.35
N GLY A 16 9.28 -5.00 1.86
CA GLY A 16 9.40 -4.33 3.16
C GLY A 16 10.36 -3.14 3.12
N GLU A 17 10.53 -2.51 1.96
CA GLU A 17 11.41 -1.34 1.75
C GLU A 17 10.83 -0.04 2.35
N HIS A 18 9.86 -0.15 3.27
CA HIS A 18 9.31 1.01 3.97
C HIS A 18 10.33 1.51 4.98
N VAL A 19 10.54 2.83 5.03
CA VAL A 19 11.46 3.44 5.99
C VAL A 19 10.90 3.23 7.40
N VAL A 20 11.60 2.43 8.20
CA VAL A 20 11.28 2.17 9.61
C VAL A 20 12.07 3.15 10.48
N PHE A 21 11.43 3.68 11.52
CA PHE A 21 12.07 4.51 12.52
C PHE A 21 12.21 3.72 13.82
N ASP A 22 13.42 3.26 14.14
CA ASP A 22 13.69 2.42 15.31
C ASP A 22 13.85 3.22 16.62
N SER A 23 13.49 4.51 16.62
CA SER A 23 13.73 5.42 17.75
C SER A 23 12.99 5.02 19.03
N LEU A 24 11.88 4.27 18.92
CA LEU A 24 11.09 3.79 20.06
C LEU A 24 11.39 2.33 20.44
N ASP A 25 12.20 1.63 19.63
CA ASP A 25 12.43 0.19 19.79
C ASP A 25 13.23 -0.15 21.04
N ALA A 26 14.06 0.78 21.51
CA ALA A 26 14.84 0.67 22.75
C ALA A 26 13.96 0.70 24.01
N PHE A 27 12.76 1.25 23.93
CA PHE A 27 11.86 1.44 25.06
C PHE A 27 10.73 0.41 25.13
N LEU A 28 10.53 -0.39 24.07
CA LEU A 28 9.41 -1.32 23.95
C LEU A 28 9.86 -2.78 24.07
N PRO A 29 9.19 -3.60 24.92
CA PRO A 29 9.50 -5.02 25.02
C PRO A 29 9.10 -5.76 23.73
N ALA A 30 9.81 -6.85 23.40
CA ALA A 30 9.70 -7.54 22.12
C ALA A 30 8.26 -7.98 21.74
N TRP A 31 7.44 -8.34 22.72
CA TRP A 31 6.05 -8.73 22.48
C TRP A 31 5.16 -7.54 22.07
N VAL A 32 5.40 -6.33 22.60
CA VAL A 32 4.67 -5.12 22.21
C VAL A 32 5.02 -4.71 20.79
N ARG A 33 6.31 -4.81 20.41
CA ARG A 33 6.76 -4.53 19.04
C ARG A 33 6.07 -5.43 18.01
N LYS A 34 5.92 -6.72 18.32
CA LYS A 34 5.20 -7.67 17.44
C LYS A 34 3.73 -7.30 17.25
N ILE A 35 3.03 -6.94 18.33
CA ILE A 35 1.63 -6.50 18.26
C ILE A 35 1.51 -5.19 17.48
N GLN A 36 2.40 -4.23 17.74
CA GLN A 36 2.44 -2.94 17.05
C GLN A 36 2.65 -3.13 15.54
N GLN A 37 3.62 -3.95 15.12
CA GLN A 37 3.90 -4.23 13.71
C GLN A 37 2.70 -4.90 13.02
N ALA A 38 2.08 -5.89 13.67
CA ALA A 38 0.87 -6.52 13.15
C ALA A 38 -0.27 -5.48 13.00
N LEU A 39 -0.46 -4.60 13.98
CA LEU A 39 -1.46 -3.53 13.93
C LEU A 39 -1.20 -2.56 12.78
N ILE A 40 0.06 -2.14 12.58
CA ILE A 40 0.45 -1.26 11.46
C ILE A 40 0.10 -1.91 10.13
N HIS A 41 0.41 -3.19 9.95
CA HIS A 41 0.05 -3.92 8.73
C HIS A 41 -1.47 -4.00 8.52
N ILE A 42 -2.24 -4.28 9.57
CA ILE A 42 -3.72 -4.33 9.49
C ILE A 42 -4.29 -2.97 9.11
N VAL A 43 -3.83 -1.89 9.76
CA VAL A 43 -4.30 -0.53 9.48
C VAL A 43 -3.94 -0.12 8.05
N SER A 44 -2.69 -0.35 7.61
CA SER A 44 -2.26 -0.07 6.25
C SER A 44 -3.06 -0.88 5.22
N ALA A 45 -3.33 -2.16 5.49
CA ALA A 45 -4.17 -2.99 4.64
C ALA A 45 -5.60 -2.42 4.51
N ALA A 46 -6.22 -2.06 5.64
CA ALA A 46 -7.56 -1.49 5.67
C ALA A 46 -7.64 -0.17 4.88
N LEU A 47 -6.68 0.73 5.08
CA LEU A 47 -6.63 2.01 4.37
C LEU A 47 -6.43 1.82 2.86
N LEU A 48 -5.53 0.93 2.44
CA LEU A 48 -5.24 0.68 1.03
C LEU A 48 -6.39 -0.03 0.31
N ILE A 49 -7.07 -0.98 0.97
CA ILE A 49 -8.27 -1.64 0.42
C ILE A 49 -9.44 -0.64 0.36
N GLY A 50 -9.62 0.20 1.39
CA GLY A 50 -10.62 1.27 1.36
C GLY A 50 -10.39 2.25 0.23
N LEU A 51 -9.13 2.66 0.00
CA LEU A 51 -8.75 3.51 -1.12
C LEU A 51 -9.00 2.82 -2.47
N ALA A 52 -8.66 1.53 -2.60
CA ALA A 52 -8.92 0.74 -3.80
C ALA A 52 -10.41 0.72 -4.16
N TYR A 53 -11.29 0.52 -3.17
CA TYR A 53 -12.73 0.56 -3.35
C TYR A 53 -13.22 1.93 -3.81
N LEU A 54 -12.76 3.01 -3.17
CA LEU A 54 -13.15 4.36 -3.54
C LEU A 54 -12.71 4.70 -4.97
N MET A 55 -11.46 4.37 -5.32
CA MET A 55 -10.93 4.58 -6.67
C MET A 55 -11.68 3.76 -7.72
N TRP A 56 -12.04 2.51 -7.42
CA TRP A 56 -12.82 1.70 -8.34
C TRP A 56 -14.19 2.34 -8.65
N LYS A 57 -14.87 2.84 -7.62
CA LYS A 57 -16.14 3.57 -7.75
C LYS A 57 -15.97 4.85 -8.57
N THR A 58 -15.00 5.70 -8.21
CA THR A 58 -14.73 6.96 -8.94
C THR A 58 -14.36 6.72 -10.40
N GLY A 59 -13.57 5.69 -10.69
CA GLY A 59 -13.24 5.30 -12.06
C GLY A 59 -14.48 4.84 -12.85
N GLY A 60 -15.42 4.14 -12.21
CA GLY A 60 -16.70 3.79 -12.79
C GLY A 60 -17.57 5.02 -13.09
N GLU A 61 -17.65 5.98 -12.17
CA GLU A 61 -18.35 7.25 -12.40
C GLU A 61 -17.74 8.01 -13.59
N PHE A 62 -16.41 8.09 -13.69
CA PHE A 62 -15.72 8.72 -14.81
C PHE A 62 -15.92 8.00 -16.14
N ALA A 63 -16.13 6.68 -16.13
CA ALA A 63 -16.45 5.93 -17.33
C ALA A 63 -17.85 6.28 -17.86
N ILE A 64 -18.81 6.48 -16.94
CA ILE A 64 -20.20 6.84 -17.27
C ILE A 64 -20.30 8.29 -17.75
N THR A 65 -19.61 9.22 -17.08
CA THR A 65 -19.65 10.65 -17.41
C THR A 65 -18.76 11.02 -18.60
N GLY A 66 -17.92 10.10 -19.08
CA GLY A 66 -17.03 10.33 -20.21
C GLY A 66 -15.90 11.31 -19.90
N GLU A 67 -15.44 11.35 -18.65
CA GLU A 67 -14.43 12.31 -18.22
C GLU A 67 -13.05 12.06 -18.86
N THR A 68 -12.47 13.13 -19.41
CA THR A 68 -11.17 13.09 -20.10
C THR A 68 -10.19 14.13 -19.53
N THR A 69 -8.90 13.92 -19.75
CA THR A 69 -7.84 14.87 -19.36
C THR A 69 -7.99 16.20 -20.11
N ALA A 70 -7.64 17.31 -19.46
CA ALA A 70 -7.89 18.65 -19.98
C ALA A 70 -7.14 18.95 -21.29
N GLN A 71 -5.89 18.48 -21.42
CA GLN A 71 -5.07 18.75 -22.60
C GLN A 71 -5.18 17.69 -23.70
N LEU A 72 -5.01 16.41 -23.35
CA LEU A 72 -4.90 15.32 -24.34
C LEU A 72 -6.22 14.59 -24.60
N LYS A 73 -7.31 14.95 -23.90
CA LYS A 73 -8.63 14.29 -23.98
C LYS A 73 -8.57 12.76 -23.80
N ILE A 74 -7.64 12.30 -22.97
CA ILE A 74 -7.51 10.87 -22.65
C ILE A 74 -8.52 10.51 -21.58
N THR A 75 -9.26 9.42 -21.77
CA THR A 75 -10.22 8.91 -20.78
C THR A 75 -9.53 8.59 -19.46
N LYS A 76 -10.03 9.16 -18.35
CA LYS A 76 -9.41 9.01 -17.02
C LYS A 76 -9.72 7.66 -16.36
N ALA A 77 -10.90 7.12 -16.63
CA ALA A 77 -11.45 5.92 -15.99
C ALA A 77 -10.47 4.72 -15.87
N PRO A 78 -9.82 4.24 -16.95
CA PRO A 78 -8.95 3.06 -16.85
C PRO A 78 -7.73 3.29 -15.96
N PHE A 79 -7.22 4.52 -15.89
CA PHE A 79 -6.09 4.85 -15.03
C PHE A 79 -6.49 4.83 -13.55
N ILE A 80 -7.66 5.39 -13.21
CA ILE A 80 -8.16 5.38 -11.83
C ILE A 80 -8.45 3.95 -11.36
N GLN A 81 -9.08 3.13 -12.20
CA GLN A 81 -9.38 1.73 -11.87
C GLN A 81 -8.10 0.89 -11.75
N GLY A 82 -7.13 1.08 -12.65
CA GLY A 82 -5.83 0.40 -12.58
C GLY A 82 -5.04 0.75 -11.32
N MET A 83 -5.05 2.02 -10.91
CA MET A 83 -4.47 2.43 -9.62
C MET A 83 -5.20 1.79 -8.43
N GLY A 84 -6.53 1.79 -8.45
CA GLY A 84 -7.33 1.14 -7.41
C GLY A 84 -7.00 -0.34 -7.26
N LEU A 85 -6.86 -1.06 -8.38
CA LEU A 85 -6.43 -2.46 -8.38
C LEU A 85 -5.07 -2.66 -7.70
N LEU A 86 -4.08 -1.83 -8.07
CA LEU A 86 -2.71 -1.92 -7.52
C LEU A 86 -2.66 -1.55 -6.03
N CYS A 87 -3.46 -0.58 -5.60
CA CYS A 87 -3.66 -0.29 -4.17
C CYS A 87 -4.30 -1.48 -3.45
N GLY A 88 -5.30 -2.12 -4.04
CA GLY A 88 -5.94 -3.31 -3.48
C GLY A 88 -4.95 -4.45 -3.30
N LEU A 89 -4.12 -4.73 -4.31
CA LEU A 89 -3.02 -5.71 -4.23
C LEU A 89 -2.03 -5.35 -3.11
N THR A 90 -1.65 -4.09 -2.99
CA THR A 90 -0.76 -3.62 -1.93
C THR A 90 -1.39 -3.81 -0.54
N GLY A 91 -2.70 -3.57 -0.40
CA GLY A 91 -3.43 -3.83 0.82
C GLY A 91 -3.47 -5.31 1.19
N LEU A 92 -3.66 -6.20 0.20
CA LEU A 92 -3.58 -7.65 0.42
C LEU A 92 -2.19 -8.09 0.88
N VAL A 93 -1.12 -7.52 0.33
CA VAL A 93 0.25 -7.79 0.78
C VAL A 93 0.42 -7.45 2.27
N HIS A 94 -0.07 -6.28 2.69
CA HIS A 94 -0.01 -5.89 4.10
C HIS A 94 -0.88 -6.81 4.97
N LEU A 95 -2.04 -7.23 4.49
CA LEU A 95 -2.91 -8.15 5.20
C LEU A 95 -2.23 -9.51 5.43
N VAL A 96 -1.57 -10.05 4.39
CA VAL A 96 -0.80 -11.30 4.53
C VAL A 96 0.37 -11.12 5.50
N LYS A 97 1.12 -10.02 5.41
CA LYS A 97 2.22 -9.72 6.34
C LYS A 97 1.77 -9.54 7.79
N ALA A 98 0.55 -9.09 8.03
CA ALA A 98 0.00 -8.98 9.39
C ALA A 98 -0.11 -10.34 10.10
N PHE A 99 -0.30 -11.43 9.35
CA PHE A 99 -0.51 -12.77 9.88
C PHE A 99 0.71 -13.70 9.73
N LEU A 100 1.72 -13.28 8.96
CA LEU A 100 2.98 -14.02 8.85
C LEU A 100 3.86 -13.75 10.09
N PRO A 101 4.66 -14.74 10.53
CA PRO A 101 5.69 -14.51 11.54
C PRO A 101 6.63 -13.40 11.08
N ILE A 102 6.88 -12.43 11.96
CA ILE A 102 7.85 -11.36 11.70
C ILE A 102 9.24 -11.99 11.64
N ASP A 103 9.86 -11.99 10.47
CA ASP A 103 11.27 -12.35 10.33
C ASP A 103 12.13 -11.24 10.97
N GLU A 104 12.65 -11.51 12.17
CA GLU A 104 13.55 -10.59 12.91
C GLU A 104 14.81 -10.22 12.10
N ASN A 105 15.18 -11.02 11.08
CA ASN A 105 16.34 -10.80 10.21
C ASN A 105 16.10 -9.75 9.11
N ALA A 106 14.85 -9.30 8.89
CA ALA A 106 14.56 -8.28 7.87
C ALA A 106 14.90 -6.85 8.34
N SER A 107 15.16 -6.66 9.63
CA SER A 107 15.51 -5.37 10.23
C SER A 107 16.96 -4.94 9.94
N GLU A 108 17.83 -5.87 9.50
CA GLU A 108 19.24 -5.59 9.16
C GLU A 108 19.42 -5.06 7.72
N GLY A 109 18.40 -4.39 7.17
CA GLY A 109 18.44 -3.77 5.85
C GLY A 109 19.11 -2.39 5.80
N GLY A 110 19.77 -1.96 6.87
CA GLY A 110 20.50 -0.71 6.95
C GLY A 110 21.85 -0.89 7.62
N THR A 111 22.93 -0.81 6.83
CA THR A 111 24.36 -0.81 7.19
C THR A 111 25.02 -2.17 7.47
N VAL A 112 25.59 -2.76 6.41
CA VAL A 112 27.04 -2.61 6.10
C VAL A 112 27.21 -2.17 4.66
#